data_AF-V8P029-F1
#
_entry.id   AF-V8P029-F1
#
_cell.length_a   1.000
_cell.length_b   1.000
_cell.length_c   1.000
_cell.angle_alpha   90.00
_cell.angle_beta   90.00
_cell.angle_gamma   90.00
#
_symmetry.space_group_name_H-M   'P 1'
#
loop_
_entity.id
_entity.type
_entity.pdbx_description
1 polymer ?
#
loop_
_entity_poly.entity_id
_entity_poly.type
_entity_poly.pdbx_seq_one_letter_code
_entity_poly.pdbx_strand_id
1 'polypeptide(L)'
;MWHSKRQLMSVESEVIDLYPPLNVTNGTNTTCILFYATNFTLTINTTVHMNLTNSTFIFHDVDTTSSVCSDTNATMTLCHILFLSRFLMTNMFYTSSSKNWFTLEFVHILQDNRDAEDEPAQFNVSTIYGPAEYSFHCPLVGTESHYDVLLIPANDKAKNWKIDISDFQIQAFNIENNIFSYASDCTSFFTPGIWMGLVTSLILLLILTYGIHMILNLTTNSRFDDPKGPALSVPQTE
;
A
#
# COMPACT_ATOMS: atom_id res chain seq x y z
N MET A 1 0.59 -27.19 11.93
CA MET A 1 -0.02 -25.97 12.49
C MET A 1 -0.21 -25.00 11.34
N TRP A 2 -1.41 -24.97 10.76
CA TRP A 2 -1.70 -24.18 9.55
C TRP A 2 -2.03 -22.76 10.00
N HIS A 3 -1.14 -21.81 9.73
CA HIS A 3 -1.44 -20.40 9.93
C HIS A 3 -2.41 -19.96 8.83
N SER A 4 -3.69 -19.87 9.17
CA SER A 4 -4.70 -19.21 8.36
C SER A 4 -4.29 -17.75 8.19
N LYS A 5 -3.68 -17.42 7.04
CA LYS A 5 -3.43 -16.03 6.64
C LYS A 5 -4.81 -15.35 6.50
N ARG A 6 -4.96 -14.16 7.06
CA ARG A 6 -6.21 -13.39 7.01
C ARG A 6 -6.44 -12.98 5.55
N GLN A 7 -7.47 -13.53 4.91
CA GLN A 7 -8.02 -12.96 3.68
C GLN A 7 -8.95 -11.82 4.07
N LEU A 8 -8.58 -10.59 3.73
CA LEU A 8 -9.53 -9.49 3.70
C LEU A 8 -10.39 -9.67 2.44
N MET A 9 -11.64 -9.21 2.46
CA MET A 9 -12.58 -9.35 1.34
C MET A 9 -12.10 -8.54 0.13
N SER A 10 -11.12 -9.07 -0.58
CA SER A 10 -10.84 -8.77 -1.97
C SER A 10 -12.02 -9.34 -2.75
N VAL A 11 -12.65 -8.49 -3.58
CA VAL A 11 -13.48 -8.98 -4.67
C VAL A 11 -12.52 -9.81 -5.52
N GLU A 12 -12.77 -11.11 -5.61
CA GLU A 12 -12.21 -11.95 -6.66
C GLU A 12 -12.74 -11.35 -7.97
N SER A 13 -12.04 -10.34 -8.50
CA SER A 13 -12.28 -9.92 -9.86
C SER A 13 -11.92 -11.15 -10.68
N GLU A 14 -12.90 -11.72 -11.39
CA GLU A 14 -12.65 -12.54 -12.57
C GLU A 14 -11.93 -11.65 -13.58
N VAL A 15 -10.65 -11.34 -13.31
CA VAL A 15 -9.75 -10.77 -14.28
C VAL A 15 -9.41 -11.95 -15.17
N ILE A 16 -9.95 -11.95 -16.38
CA ILE A 16 -9.32 -12.66 -17.48
C ILE A 16 -7.85 -12.20 -17.42
N ASP A 17 -6.93 -13.08 -17.00
CA ASP A 17 -5.48 -12.82 -16.91
C ASP A 17 -4.95 -12.41 -18.29
N LEU A 18 -5.17 -11.15 -18.67
CA LEU A 18 -4.73 -10.58 -19.93
C LEU A 18 -3.22 -10.40 -19.94
N TYR A 19 -2.60 -10.35 -18.75
CA TYR A 19 -1.18 -10.14 -18.55
C TYR A 19 -0.65 -11.13 -17.50
N PRO A 20 0.10 -12.18 -17.89
CA PRO A 20 0.80 -13.00 -16.91
C PRO A 20 1.87 -12.16 -16.19
N PRO A 21 2.15 -12.43 -14.89
CA PRO A 21 3.21 -11.74 -14.17
C PRO A 21 4.57 -12.00 -14.83
N LEU A 22 5.41 -10.97 -14.84
CA LEU A 22 6.79 -11.05 -15.30
C LEU A 22 7.64 -11.74 -14.25
N ASN A 23 8.27 -12.84 -14.66
CA ASN A 23 9.14 -13.65 -13.82
C ASN A 23 10.61 -13.33 -14.13
N VAL A 24 11.29 -12.71 -13.18
CA VAL A 24 12.72 -12.41 -13.29
C VAL A 24 13.53 -13.46 -12.55
N THR A 25 14.53 -14.02 -13.23
CA THR A 25 15.43 -15.04 -12.69
C THR A 25 16.84 -14.48 -12.54
N ASN A 26 17.58 -14.95 -11.53
CA ASN A 26 18.96 -14.53 -11.27
C ASN A 26 19.96 -15.54 -11.85
N GLY A 27 19.86 -15.84 -13.15
CA GLY A 27 20.69 -16.84 -13.83
C GLY A 27 20.50 -18.29 -13.35
N THR A 28 19.67 -18.52 -12.34
CA THR A 28 19.20 -19.83 -11.85
C THR A 28 17.76 -20.08 -12.30
N ASN A 29 17.31 -21.33 -12.30
CA ASN A 29 15.90 -21.68 -12.63
C ASN A 29 14.87 -21.22 -11.57
N THR A 30 15.27 -20.45 -10.57
CA THR A 30 14.41 -19.96 -9.50
C THR A 30 14.02 -18.51 -9.76
N THR A 31 12.72 -18.21 -9.73
CA THR A 31 12.25 -16.82 -9.81
C THR A 31 12.66 -16.06 -8.57
N CYS A 32 13.25 -14.90 -8.77
CA CYS A 32 13.64 -14.01 -7.69
C CYS A 32 12.73 -12.79 -7.59
N ILE A 33 12.24 -12.26 -8.70
CA ILE A 33 11.35 -11.09 -8.68
C ILE A 33 10.12 -11.41 -9.52
N LEU A 34 8.95 -11.18 -8.96
CA LEU A 34 7.67 -11.16 -9.65
C LEU A 34 7.22 -9.72 -9.77
N PHE A 35 6.81 -9.35 -10.97
CA PHE A 35 6.32 -8.01 -11.27
C PHE A 35 5.07 -8.10 -12.14
N TYR A 36 4.05 -7.31 -11.80
CA TYR A 36 2.79 -7.25 -12.51
C TYR A 36 2.25 -5.82 -12.53
N ALA A 37 1.64 -5.45 -13.64
CA ALA A 37 0.87 -4.23 -13.80
C ALA A 37 -0.09 -4.37 -14.98
N THR A 38 -1.25 -3.70 -14.93
CA THR A 38 -2.20 -3.65 -16.05
C THR A 38 -1.88 -2.51 -17.03
N ASN A 39 -1.16 -1.50 -16.55
CA ASN A 39 -0.66 -0.40 -17.36
C ASN A 39 0.72 -0.03 -16.86
N PHE A 40 1.68 0.10 -17.76
CA PHE A 40 2.99 0.68 -17.49
C PHE A 40 3.32 1.67 -18.60
N THR A 41 3.21 2.96 -18.29
CA THR A 41 3.50 4.04 -19.24
C THR A 41 4.57 4.99 -18.74
N LEU A 42 5.45 5.37 -19.66
CA LEU A 42 6.48 6.37 -19.47
C LEU A 42 6.20 7.54 -20.41
N THR A 43 6.26 8.75 -19.87
CA THR A 43 6.08 9.99 -20.64
C THR A 43 7.29 10.89 -20.48
N ILE A 44 7.86 11.35 -21.58
CA ILE A 44 8.98 12.31 -21.60
C ILE A 44 8.47 13.68 -22.04
N ASN A 45 8.78 14.73 -21.27
CA ASN A 45 8.49 16.14 -21.61
C ASN A 45 7.06 16.36 -22.13
N THR A 46 6.09 15.65 -21.55
CA THR A 46 4.65 15.66 -21.91
C THR A 46 4.31 15.43 -23.39
N THR A 47 5.26 14.97 -24.21
CA THR A 47 5.11 14.91 -25.68
C THR A 47 5.27 13.50 -26.19
N VAL A 48 6.17 12.73 -25.60
CA VAL A 48 6.42 11.34 -25.99
C VAL A 48 5.80 10.44 -24.95
N HIS A 49 4.68 9.81 -25.29
CA HIS A 49 4.00 8.80 -24.48
C HIS A 49 4.35 7.41 -24.97
N MET A 50 4.74 6.53 -24.06
CA MET A 50 5.20 5.19 -24.39
C MET A 50 4.52 4.21 -23.46
N ASN A 51 3.79 3.28 -24.04
CA ASN A 51 3.15 2.21 -23.31
C ASN A 51 4.04 0.96 -23.40
N LEU A 52 4.60 0.55 -22.26
CA LEU A 52 5.49 -0.60 -22.13
C LEU A 52 4.75 -1.89 -21.79
N THR A 53 3.48 -1.81 -21.37
CA THR A 53 2.67 -2.94 -20.85
C THR A 53 2.69 -4.19 -21.74
N ASN A 54 2.38 -4.02 -23.04
CA ASN A 54 2.30 -5.18 -23.94
C ASN A 54 3.69 -5.77 -24.20
N SER A 55 4.72 -4.92 -24.27
CA SER A 55 6.12 -5.35 -24.44
C SER A 55 6.62 -6.11 -23.22
N THR A 56 6.27 -5.66 -22.00
CA THR A 56 6.68 -6.31 -20.75
C THR A 56 5.95 -7.61 -20.46
N PHE A 57 4.61 -7.63 -20.57
CA PHE A 57 3.78 -8.72 -20.05
C PHE A 57 3.20 -9.66 -21.10
N ILE A 58 2.96 -9.21 -22.34
CA ILE A 58 2.40 -10.07 -23.40
C ILE A 58 3.51 -10.67 -24.26
N PHE A 59 4.34 -9.82 -24.85
CA PHE A 59 5.33 -10.23 -25.83
C PHE A 59 6.65 -10.68 -25.19
N HIS A 60 6.86 -10.37 -23.91
CA HIS A 60 8.10 -10.62 -23.17
C HIS A 60 9.36 -10.14 -23.95
N ASP A 61 9.24 -9.02 -24.65
CA ASP A 61 10.32 -8.40 -25.45
C ASP A 61 11.18 -7.49 -24.58
N VAL A 62 11.38 -7.89 -23.31
CA VAL A 62 12.12 -7.14 -22.29
C VAL A 62 13.29 -7.98 -21.82
N ASP A 63 14.49 -7.43 -21.93
CA ASP A 63 15.68 -8.10 -21.43
C ASP A 63 15.84 -7.82 -19.93
N THR A 64 15.78 -8.89 -19.13
CA THR A 64 15.91 -8.85 -17.67
C THR A 64 17.24 -9.38 -17.16
N THR A 65 18.19 -9.71 -18.05
CA THR A 65 19.46 -10.40 -17.70
C THR A 65 20.37 -9.59 -16.76
N SER A 66 20.22 -8.27 -16.73
CA SER A 66 20.98 -7.37 -15.83
C SER A 66 20.32 -7.20 -14.45
N SER A 67 19.29 -7.98 -14.14
CA SER A 67 18.67 -8.02 -12.82
C SER A 67 19.54 -8.83 -11.86
N VAL A 68 19.71 -8.34 -10.63
CA VAL A 68 20.55 -8.99 -9.62
C VAL A 68 19.70 -9.28 -8.39
N CYS A 69 19.86 -10.47 -7.84
CA CYS A 69 19.20 -10.85 -6.61
C CYS A 69 20.17 -11.37 -5.57
N SER A 70 19.99 -10.87 -4.36
CA SER A 70 20.69 -11.29 -3.16
C SER A 70 19.69 -11.36 -2.01
N ASP A 71 20.08 -11.97 -0.91
CA ASP A 71 19.23 -12.07 0.28
C ASP A 71 18.89 -10.69 0.87
N THR A 72 19.78 -9.72 0.67
CA THR A 72 19.65 -8.36 1.20
C THR A 72 19.13 -7.35 0.18
N ASN A 73 19.53 -7.47 -1.08
CA ASN A 73 19.22 -6.47 -2.12
C ASN A 73 18.76 -7.18 -3.39
N ALA A 74 17.74 -6.63 -4.04
CA ALA A 74 17.24 -7.10 -5.31
C ALA A 74 17.09 -5.92 -6.27
N THR A 75 17.70 -6.01 -7.44
CA THR A 75 17.57 -5.01 -8.51
C THR A 75 16.89 -5.65 -9.70
N MET A 76 15.69 -5.18 -10.02
CA MET A 76 15.00 -5.55 -11.26
C MET A 76 15.38 -4.55 -12.33
N THR A 77 15.99 -5.00 -13.41
CA THR A 77 16.26 -4.17 -14.59
C THR A 77 15.42 -4.65 -15.75
N LEU A 78 14.62 -3.77 -16.32
CA LEU A 78 13.81 -3.99 -17.51
C LEU A 78 14.43 -3.19 -18.65
N CYS A 79 15.10 -3.88 -19.57
CA CYS A 79 15.70 -3.29 -20.75
C CYS A 79 14.76 -3.43 -21.95
N HIS A 80 14.26 -2.30 -22.43
CA HIS A 80 13.53 -2.16 -23.68
C HIS A 80 14.45 -1.57 -24.75
N ILE A 81 14.05 -1.67 -26.02
CA ILE A 81 14.82 -1.21 -27.19
C ILE A 81 15.36 0.23 -27.05
N LEU A 82 14.66 1.13 -26.36
CA LEU A 82 15.01 2.55 -26.26
C LEU A 82 15.29 3.02 -24.82
N PHE A 83 14.91 2.23 -23.82
CA PHE A 83 14.86 2.66 -22.43
C PHE A 83 15.17 1.51 -21.48
N LEU A 84 15.80 1.85 -20.38
CA LEU A 84 16.08 0.93 -19.30
C LEU A 84 15.45 1.47 -18.02
N SER A 85 14.56 0.69 -17.41
CA SER A 85 14.00 0.99 -16.10
C SER A 85 14.56 0.03 -15.06
N ARG A 86 15.01 0.56 -13.92
CA ARG A 86 15.62 -0.23 -12.85
C ARG A 86 14.94 0.08 -11.53
N PHE A 87 14.50 -0.97 -10.84
CA PHE A 87 13.84 -0.92 -9.55
C PHE A 87 14.77 -1.53 -8.51
N LEU A 88 15.18 -0.74 -7.52
CA LEU A 88 16.08 -1.19 -6.46
C LEU A 88 15.28 -1.43 -5.18
N MET A 89 15.29 -2.68 -4.73
CA MET A 89 14.63 -3.13 -3.51
C MET A 89 15.68 -3.63 -2.52
N THR A 90 15.47 -3.32 -1.24
CA THR A 90 16.31 -3.78 -0.13
C THR A 90 15.46 -4.56 0.86
N ASN A 91 16.10 -5.44 1.60
CA ASN A 91 15.50 -6.33 2.59
C ASN A 91 16.26 -6.19 3.91
N MET A 92 15.57 -5.69 4.93
CA MET A 92 16.16 -5.34 6.22
C MET A 92 15.39 -5.99 7.37
N PHE A 93 16.12 -6.55 8.33
CA PHE A 93 15.52 -7.10 9.55
C PHE A 93 15.22 -5.98 10.55
N TYR A 94 13.94 -5.82 10.92
CA TYR A 94 13.51 -4.86 11.93
C TYR A 94 13.23 -5.56 13.25
N THR A 95 14.04 -5.25 14.27
CA THR A 95 13.94 -5.85 15.61
C THR A 95 12.57 -5.61 16.27
N SER A 96 11.96 -4.45 16.07
CA SER A 96 10.63 -4.10 16.62
C SER A 96 9.51 -5.01 16.12
N SER A 97 9.61 -5.51 14.88
CA SER A 97 8.62 -6.42 14.29
C SER A 97 9.10 -7.89 14.31
N SER A 98 10.37 -8.13 14.63
CA SER A 98 11.07 -9.41 14.49
C SER A 98 10.89 -10.05 13.11
N LYS A 99 10.82 -9.21 12.07
CA LYS A 99 10.61 -9.64 10.68
C LYS A 99 11.53 -8.89 9.73
N ASN A 100 11.78 -9.54 8.60
CA ASN A 100 12.37 -8.94 7.42
C ASN A 100 11.32 -8.11 6.69
N TRP A 101 11.67 -6.88 6.34
CA TRP A 101 10.85 -5.97 5.55
C TRP A 101 11.59 -5.59 4.30
N PHE A 102 10.89 -5.62 3.19
CA PHE A 102 11.39 -5.09 1.94
C PHE A 102 10.92 -3.66 1.73
N THR A 103 11.77 -2.88 1.07
CA THR A 103 11.50 -1.50 0.67
C THR A 103 11.97 -1.30 -0.75
N LEU A 104 11.14 -0.69 -1.61
CA LEU A 104 11.62 -0.16 -2.89
C LEU A 104 12.22 1.21 -2.61
N GLU A 105 13.53 1.37 -2.78
CA GLU A 105 14.23 2.62 -2.45
C GLU A 105 14.17 3.62 -3.60
N PHE A 106 14.53 3.16 -4.80
CA PHE A 106 14.65 4.02 -5.97
C PHE A 106 14.19 3.33 -7.25
N VAL A 107 13.65 4.14 -8.16
CA VAL A 107 13.40 3.77 -9.55
C VAL A 107 14.28 4.64 -10.44
N HIS A 108 15.11 4.02 -11.27
CA HIS A 108 15.97 4.69 -12.24
C HIS A 108 15.42 4.49 -13.64
N ILE A 109 15.44 5.55 -14.45
CA ILE A 109 15.12 5.50 -15.87
C ILE A 109 16.33 6.03 -16.66
N LEU A 110 16.73 5.26 -17.67
CA LEU A 110 17.86 5.54 -18.56
C LEU A 110 17.38 5.47 -20.01
N GLN A 111 17.87 6.37 -20.88
CA GLN A 111 17.60 6.33 -22.32
C GLN A 111 18.84 5.85 -23.08
N ASP A 112 18.68 4.78 -23.86
CA ASP A 112 19.75 3.93 -24.45
C ASP A 112 20.80 4.70 -25.28
N ASN A 113 20.45 5.85 -25.86
CA ASN A 113 21.32 6.58 -26.79
C ASN A 113 21.82 7.95 -26.29
N ARG A 114 21.55 8.34 -25.04
CA ARG A 114 22.00 9.65 -24.51
C ARG A 114 22.67 9.59 -23.14
N ASP A 115 22.49 8.51 -22.38
CA ASP A 115 22.85 8.49 -20.96
C ASP A 115 23.95 7.47 -20.59
N ALA A 116 24.67 6.89 -21.55
CA ALA A 116 25.77 5.96 -21.22
C ALA A 116 26.94 6.64 -20.46
N GLU A 117 27.02 7.98 -20.50
CA GLU A 117 27.97 8.80 -19.73
C GLU A 117 27.28 9.72 -18.69
N ASP A 118 25.96 9.62 -18.53
CA ASP A 118 25.14 10.69 -17.93
C ASP A 118 24.27 10.13 -16.78
N GLU A 119 24.03 10.91 -15.72
CA GLU A 119 23.30 10.41 -14.54
C GLU A 119 21.87 9.93 -14.89
N PRO A 120 21.38 8.81 -14.31
CA PRO A 120 20.03 8.30 -14.56
C PRO A 120 18.95 9.24 -14.00
N ALA A 121 17.75 9.27 -14.60
CA ALA A 121 16.60 9.90 -13.97
C ALA A 121 16.19 9.08 -12.73
N GLN A 122 16.42 9.63 -11.54
CA GLN A 122 16.20 8.94 -10.27
C GLN A 122 14.90 9.40 -9.61
N PHE A 123 14.10 8.44 -9.17
CA PHE A 123 12.90 8.66 -8.37
C PHE A 123 13.05 7.99 -7.02
N ASN A 124 12.88 8.75 -5.94
CA ASN A 124 12.84 8.25 -4.57
C ASN A 124 11.45 7.70 -4.28
N VAL A 125 11.42 6.53 -3.66
CA VAL A 125 10.20 5.86 -3.25
C VAL A 125 10.25 5.63 -1.74
N SER A 126 9.20 6.03 -1.03
CA SER A 126 9.13 5.90 0.44
C SER A 126 7.94 5.09 0.92
N THR A 127 6.90 4.93 0.09
CA THR A 127 5.63 4.31 0.48
C THR A 127 5.47 2.87 -0.01
N ILE A 128 6.40 2.37 -0.84
CA ILE A 128 6.43 0.96 -1.26
C ILE A 128 7.31 0.16 -0.29
N TYR A 129 6.67 -0.47 0.68
CA TYR A 129 7.31 -1.34 1.65
C TYR A 129 6.35 -2.39 2.20
N GLY A 130 6.88 -3.48 2.72
CA GLY A 130 6.09 -4.52 3.35
C GLY A 130 6.94 -5.63 3.95
N PRO A 131 6.34 -6.60 4.66
CA PRO A 131 7.06 -7.80 5.07
C PRO A 131 7.63 -8.54 3.85
N ALA A 132 8.89 -8.99 3.93
CA ALA A 132 9.58 -9.64 2.80
C ALA A 132 8.93 -10.95 2.32
N GLU A 133 8.03 -11.54 3.11
CA GLU A 133 7.24 -12.72 2.75
C GLU A 133 6.05 -12.40 1.84
N TYR A 134 5.65 -11.14 1.76
CA TYR A 134 4.44 -10.66 1.09
C TYR A 134 4.79 -9.93 -0.20
N SER A 135 3.83 -9.89 -1.13
CA SER A 135 3.91 -8.98 -2.27
C SER A 135 3.40 -7.59 -1.83
N PHE A 136 3.75 -6.53 -2.56
CA PHE A 136 3.14 -5.22 -2.38
C PHE A 136 2.23 -4.93 -3.56
N HIS A 137 1.01 -4.48 -3.29
CA HIS A 137 0.03 -4.13 -4.31
C HIS A 137 -0.44 -2.69 -4.15
N CYS A 138 -0.63 -1.99 -5.27
CA CYS A 138 -1.24 -0.68 -5.28
C CYS A 138 -1.99 -0.41 -6.59
N PRO A 139 -3.21 0.17 -6.54
CA PRO A 139 -3.97 0.48 -7.75
C PRO A 139 -3.26 1.48 -8.67
N LEU A 140 -2.64 2.51 -8.09
CA LEU A 140 -1.99 3.58 -8.87
C LEU A 140 -0.65 3.99 -8.26
N VAL A 141 0.40 3.87 -9.07
CA VAL A 141 1.77 4.29 -8.73
C VAL A 141 2.28 5.22 -9.81
N GLY A 142 2.80 6.38 -9.44
CA GLY A 142 3.37 7.27 -10.44
C GLY A 142 3.90 8.58 -9.89
N THR A 143 4.16 9.54 -10.77
CA THR A 143 4.80 10.83 -10.43
C THR A 143 3.82 11.96 -10.08
N GLU A 144 2.51 11.77 -10.29
CA GLU A 144 1.50 12.80 -10.05
C GLU A 144 0.92 12.72 -8.63
N SER A 145 0.53 13.87 -8.08
CA SER A 145 0.10 13.99 -6.67
C SER A 145 -1.21 13.30 -6.34
N HIS A 146 -1.96 12.84 -7.35
CA HIS A 146 -3.25 12.17 -7.16
C HIS A 146 -3.12 10.65 -7.03
N TYR A 147 -1.93 10.09 -7.24
CA TYR A 147 -1.68 8.66 -7.07
C TYR A 147 -1.48 8.29 -5.60
N ASP A 148 -1.83 7.04 -5.26
CA ASP A 148 -1.70 6.49 -3.91
C ASP A 148 -0.22 6.38 -3.49
N VAL A 149 0.63 6.00 -4.43
CA VAL A 149 2.09 5.97 -4.27
C VAL A 149 2.73 7.00 -5.19
N LEU A 150 3.47 7.92 -4.59
CA LEU A 150 4.19 8.97 -5.28
C LEU A 150 5.67 8.61 -5.48
N LEU A 151 6.10 8.58 -6.74
CA LEU A 151 7.49 8.51 -7.16
C LEU A 151 8.07 9.93 -7.19
N ILE A 152 8.95 10.25 -6.25
CA ILE A 152 9.44 11.63 -6.05
C ILE A 152 10.71 11.83 -6.89
N PRO A 153 10.74 12.75 -7.87
CA PRO A 153 11.93 13.00 -8.68
C PRO A 153 13.08 13.54 -7.80
N ALA A 154 14.21 12.83 -7.81
CA ALA A 154 15.39 13.16 -7.00
C ALA A 154 16.36 14.13 -7.71
N ASN A 155 16.36 14.14 -9.04
CA ASN A 155 17.22 15.01 -9.86
C ASN A 155 16.44 15.77 -10.93
N ASP A 156 17.09 16.75 -11.57
CA ASP A 156 16.46 17.60 -12.58
C ASP A 156 16.06 16.81 -13.83
N LYS A 157 16.79 15.74 -14.17
CA LYS A 157 16.39 14.83 -15.25
C LYS A 157 15.06 14.14 -14.95
N ALA A 158 14.85 13.62 -13.74
CA ALA A 158 13.62 12.94 -13.35
C ALA A 158 12.37 13.84 -13.45
N LYS A 159 12.51 15.16 -13.31
CA LYS A 159 11.38 16.10 -13.49
C LYS A 159 10.82 16.12 -14.91
N ASN A 160 11.61 15.72 -15.90
CA ASN A 160 11.21 15.63 -17.30
C ASN A 160 10.45 14.34 -17.63
N TRP A 161 10.42 13.40 -16.68
CA TRP A 161 9.81 12.10 -16.82
C TRP A 161 8.55 12.01 -15.97
N LYS A 162 7.50 11.45 -16.56
CA LYS A 162 6.32 11.00 -15.82
C LYS A 162 6.17 9.50 -15.96
N ILE A 163 5.85 8.86 -14.85
CA ILE A 163 5.62 7.42 -14.75
C ILE A 163 4.19 7.23 -14.28
N ASP A 164 3.45 6.35 -14.95
CA ASP A 164 2.11 5.93 -14.56
C ASP A 164 2.04 4.40 -14.68
N ILE A 165 1.76 3.75 -13.55
CA ILE A 165 1.61 2.31 -13.40
C ILE A 165 0.28 2.01 -12.72
N SER A 166 -0.57 1.23 -13.39
CA SER A 166 -1.86 0.78 -12.85
C SER A 166 -1.80 -0.68 -12.41
N ASP A 167 -2.51 -1.00 -11.33
CA ASP A 167 -2.55 -2.33 -10.67
C ASP A 167 -1.14 -2.89 -10.43
N PHE A 168 -0.26 -2.06 -9.89
CA PHE A 168 1.12 -2.40 -9.58
C PHE A 168 1.16 -3.50 -8.52
N GLN A 169 1.83 -4.61 -8.81
CA GLN A 169 2.17 -5.62 -7.82
C GLN A 169 3.61 -6.09 -8.00
N ILE A 170 4.37 -6.12 -6.92
CA ILE A 170 5.78 -6.52 -6.93
C ILE A 170 6.15 -7.37 -5.72
N GLN A 171 7.02 -8.36 -5.93
CA GLN A 171 7.62 -9.16 -4.87
C GLN A 171 9.03 -9.58 -5.29
N ALA A 172 10.04 -9.32 -4.45
CA ALA A 172 11.44 -9.61 -4.77
C ALA A 172 12.11 -10.63 -3.85
N PHE A 173 11.47 -11.00 -2.75
CA PHE A 173 12.05 -11.90 -1.74
C PHE A 173 11.05 -13.02 -1.43
N ASN A 174 11.61 -14.19 -1.09
CA ASN A 174 10.87 -15.35 -0.59
C ASN A 174 9.66 -15.77 -1.46
N ILE A 175 9.86 -15.86 -2.77
CA ILE A 175 8.85 -16.33 -3.73
C ILE A 175 8.78 -17.85 -3.72
N GLU A 176 7.57 -18.38 -3.68
CA GLU A 176 7.30 -19.82 -3.75
C GLU A 176 6.48 -20.13 -5.00
N ASN A 177 6.87 -21.18 -5.74
CA ASN A 177 6.15 -21.69 -6.91
C ASN A 177 5.87 -20.66 -8.04
N ASN A 178 6.67 -19.59 -8.15
CA ASN A 178 6.50 -18.52 -9.13
C ASN A 178 5.12 -17.82 -9.05
N ILE A 179 4.51 -17.78 -7.87
CA ILE A 179 3.21 -17.14 -7.62
C ILE A 179 3.41 -16.05 -6.57
N PHE A 180 2.67 -14.95 -6.69
CA PHE A 180 2.66 -13.91 -5.68
C PHE A 180 2.17 -14.43 -4.33
N SER A 181 2.90 -14.10 -3.28
CA SER A 181 2.44 -14.21 -1.91
C SER A 181 1.30 -13.21 -1.64
N TYR A 182 0.70 -13.35 -0.46
CA TYR A 182 -0.28 -12.41 0.07
C TYR A 182 0.14 -10.94 -0.16
N ALA A 183 -0.78 -10.11 -0.66
CA ALA A 183 -0.51 -8.72 -1.00
C ALA A 183 -0.65 -7.80 0.22
N SER A 184 0.34 -6.93 0.40
CA SER A 184 0.30 -5.78 1.29
C SER A 184 -0.11 -4.57 0.46
N ASP A 185 -1.33 -4.09 0.67
CA ASP A 185 -1.88 -2.97 -0.08
C ASP A 185 -1.28 -1.63 0.38
N CYS A 186 -1.13 -0.70 -0.56
CA CYS A 186 -0.64 0.67 -0.29
C CYS A 186 -1.62 1.54 0.51
N THR A 187 -2.88 1.15 0.59
CA THR A 187 -3.92 1.86 1.32
C THR A 187 -4.32 1.13 2.60
N SER A 188 -4.50 1.88 3.67
CA SER A 188 -5.03 1.36 4.93
C SER A 188 -6.56 1.39 4.90
N PHE A 189 -7.21 0.45 5.56
CA PHE A 189 -8.67 0.43 5.75
C PHE A 189 -9.25 1.76 6.22
N PHE A 190 -8.52 2.45 7.09
CA PHE A 190 -8.91 3.74 7.62
C PHE A 190 -7.72 4.68 7.61
N THR A 191 -7.94 5.88 7.06
CA THR A 191 -6.97 6.96 7.14
C THR A 191 -6.88 7.48 8.58
N PRO A 192 -5.77 8.15 8.97
CA PRO A 192 -5.66 8.78 10.28
C PRO A 192 -6.82 9.74 10.56
N GLY A 193 -7.31 10.47 9.55
CA GLY A 193 -8.45 11.38 9.68
C GLY A 193 -9.75 10.64 10.03
N ILE A 194 -10.02 9.52 9.36
CA ILE A 194 -11.20 8.69 9.68
C ILE A 194 -11.10 8.13 11.10
N TRP A 195 -9.92 7.69 11.53
CA TRP A 195 -9.71 7.24 12.91
C TRP A 195 -10.01 8.32 13.94
N MET A 196 -9.53 9.54 13.73
CA MET A 196 -9.82 10.66 14.62
C MET A 196 -11.33 10.96 14.67
N GLY A 197 -12.02 10.92 13.52
CA GLY A 197 -13.47 11.11 13.44
C GLY A 197 -14.26 9.99 14.13
N LEU A 198 -13.89 8.73 13.90
CA LEU A 198 -14.58 7.57 14.49
C LEU A 198 -14.43 7.57 16.00
N VAL A 199 -13.21 7.76 16.51
CA VAL A 199 -12.94 7.77 17.96
C VAL A 199 -13.68 8.91 18.65
N THR A 200 -13.64 10.12 18.08
CA THR A 200 -14.36 11.28 18.65
C THR A 200 -15.87 11.12 18.61
N SER A 201 -16.42 10.62 17.50
CA SER A 201 -17.86 10.32 17.36
C SER A 201 -18.31 9.28 18.38
N LEU A 202 -17.54 8.21 18.57
CA LEU A 202 -17.82 7.17 19.57
C LEU A 202 -17.87 7.76 21.00
N ILE A 203 -16.91 8.62 21.36
CA ILE A 203 -16.89 9.28 22.68
C ILE A 203 -18.12 10.17 22.87
N LEU A 204 -18.46 11.00 21.89
CA LEU A 204 -19.63 11.87 21.97
C LEU A 204 -20.94 11.06 22.07
N LEU A 205 -21.02 9.94 21.35
CA LEU A 205 -22.16 9.03 21.42
C LEU A 205 -22.29 8.38 22.80
N LEU A 206 -21.18 7.99 23.44
CA LEU A 206 -21.19 7.48 24.82
C LEU A 206 -21.65 8.53 25.83
N ILE A 207 -21.21 9.78 25.69
CA ILE A 207 -21.65 10.88 26.55
C ILE A 207 -23.15 11.15 26.35
N LEU A 208 -23.60 11.21 25.10
CA LEU A 208 -25.00 11.46 24.76
C LEU A 208 -25.91 10.34 25.30
N THR A 209 -25.55 9.08 25.05
CA THR A 209 -26.33 7.93 25.53
C THR A 209 -26.37 7.87 27.06
N TYR A 210 -25.28 8.20 27.74
CA TYR A 210 -25.26 8.35 29.19
C TYR A 210 -26.20 9.47 29.68
N GLY A 211 -26.16 10.63 29.02
CA GLY A 211 -27.06 11.75 29.33
C GLY A 211 -28.54 11.38 29.16
N ILE A 212 -28.88 10.74 28.06
CA ILE A 212 -30.24 10.24 27.79
C ILE A 212 -30.64 9.20 28.83
N HIS A 213 -29.75 8.26 29.16
CA HIS A 213 -30.00 7.25 30.19
C HIS A 213 -30.31 7.88 31.56
N MET A 214 -29.60 8.94 31.95
CA MET A 214 -29.88 9.66 33.19
C MET A 214 -31.25 10.36 33.17
N ILE A 215 -31.62 10.99 32.04
CA ILE A 215 -32.93 11.65 31.90
C ILE A 215 -34.07 10.63 31.97
N LEU A 216 -33.92 9.47 31.33
CA LEU A 216 -34.94 8.41 31.34
C LEU A 216 -35.15 7.79 32.72
N ASN A 217 -34.17 7.88 33.61
CA ASN A 217 -34.26 7.37 34.99
C ASN A 217 -34.77 8.40 36.01
N LEU A 218 -35.23 9.58 35.56
CA LEU A 218 -35.87 10.55 36.45
C LEU A 218 -37.24 10.02 36.92
N THR A 219 -37.32 9.62 38.18
CA THR A 219 -38.59 9.26 38.83
C THR A 219 -39.24 10.50 39.44
N THR A 220 -40.55 10.68 39.24
CA THR A 220 -41.31 11.77 39.88
C THR A 220 -41.48 11.48 41.38
N ASN A 221 -41.51 12.52 42.23
CA ASN A 221 -41.82 12.34 43.64
C ASN A 221 -43.22 11.73 43.82
N SER A 222 -43.33 10.67 44.62
CA SER A 222 -44.58 9.91 44.78
C SER A 222 -45.64 10.63 45.62
N ARG A 223 -45.25 11.68 46.34
CA ARG A 223 -46.10 12.37 47.31
C ARG A 223 -45.83 13.86 47.23
N PHE A 224 -46.87 14.62 46.92
CA PHE A 224 -46.94 16.02 47.31
C PHE A 224 -47.61 16.03 48.69
N ASP A 225 -47.04 16.74 49.66
CA ASP A 225 -47.68 16.92 50.95
C ASP A 225 -48.96 17.73 50.74
N ASP A 226 -50.09 17.04 50.80
CA ASP A 226 -51.41 17.64 50.73
C ASP A 226 -51.65 18.41 52.05
N PRO A 227 -51.82 19.75 52.03
CA PRO A 227 -52.02 20.55 53.25
C PRO A 227 -53.32 20.22 53.98
N LYS A 228 -54.20 19.38 53.40
CA LYS A 228 -55.40 18.83 54.06
C LYS A 228 -55.23 17.38 54.52
N GLY A 229 -54.10 16.74 54.23
CA GLY A 229 -53.77 15.40 54.69
C GLY A 229 -53.30 15.38 56.15
N PRO A 230 -53.49 14.27 56.88
CA PRO A 230 -53.07 14.17 58.28
C PRO A 230 -51.55 14.39 58.42
N ALA A 231 -51.16 15.21 59.40
CA ALA A 231 -49.77 15.58 59.64
C ALA A 231 -48.91 14.34 59.99
N LEU A 232 -47.70 14.29 59.44
CA LEU A 232 -46.72 13.25 59.74
C LEU A 232 -46.40 13.24 61.24
N SER A 233 -46.75 12.15 61.92
CA SER A 233 -46.38 11.94 63.32
C SER A 233 -44.89 11.65 63.43
N VAL A 234 -44.12 12.63 63.88
CA VAL A 234 -42.71 12.42 64.25
C VAL A 234 -42.70 11.68 65.58
N PRO A 235 -42.09 10.47 65.68
CA PRO A 235 -41.96 9.81 66.96
C PRO A 235 -40.98 10.62 67.81
N GLN A 236 -41.47 11.21 68.89
CA GLN A 236 -40.60 11.73 69.94
C GLN A 236 -40.12 10.52 70.75
N THR A 237 -38.87 10.12 70.54
CA THR A 237 -38.17 9.23 71.47
C THR A 237 -37.83 10.03 72.73
N GLU A 238 -38.41 9.63 73.86
CA GLU A 238 -37.78 9.78 75.18
C GLU A 238 -36.55 8.87 75.27
#